data_AF-A0A973JP72-F1
#
_entry.id   AF-A0A973JP72-F1
#
_cell.length_a   1.000
_cell.length_b   1.000
_cell.length_c   1.000
_cell.angle_alpha   90.00
_cell.angle_beta   90.00
_cell.angle_gamma   90.00
#
_symmetry.space_group_name_H-M   'P 1'
#
loop_
_entity.id
_entity.type
_entity.pdbx_description
1 polymer ?
#
loop_
_entity_poly.entity_id
_entity_poly.type
_entity_poly.pdbx_seq_one_letter_code
_entity_poly.pdbx_strand_id
1 'polypeptide(L)' 'MDIRRLTLAFVMPPAAVMNKEAGTIMLTGLLTLLGWVPGVVAALVMINQEQKAKQAGA' A
#
# COMPACT_ATOMS: atom_id res chain seq x y z
N MET A 1 11.88 9.22 1.36
CA MET A 1 11.90 7.75 1.21
C MET A 1 11.24 7.39 -0.10
N ASP A 2 12.00 6.84 -1.03
CA ASP A 2 11.56 6.48 -2.39
C ASP A 2 10.30 5.61 -2.40
N ILE A 3 9.16 6.20 -2.80
CA ILE A 3 7.91 5.49 -3.06
C ILE A 3 8.14 4.31 -4.02
N ARG A 4 9.09 4.46 -4.96
CA ARG A 4 9.52 3.39 -5.87
C ARG A 4 10.12 2.18 -5.14
N ARG A 5 10.89 2.41 -4.06
CA ARG A 5 11.40 1.34 -3.19
C ARG A 5 10.28 0.70 -2.38
N LEU A 6 9.31 1.49 -1.91
CA LEU A 6 8.14 0.97 -1.19
C LEU A 6 7.31 0.06 -2.08
N THR A 7 7.01 0.49 -3.31
CA THR A 7 6.27 -0.30 -4.31
C THR A 7 7.03 -1.56 -4.71
N LEU A 8 8.35 -1.48 -4.93
CA LEU A 8 9.17 -2.67 -5.20
C LEU A 8 9.19 -3.63 -4.01
N ALA A 9 9.40 -3.14 -2.78
CA ALA A 9 9.42 -3.95 -1.56
C ALA A 9 8.04 -4.52 -1.19
N PHE A 10 6.96 -4.00 -1.77
CA PHE A 10 5.61 -4.52 -1.60
C PHE A 10 5.28 -5.65 -2.57
N VAL A 11 5.83 -5.58 -3.79
CA VAL A 11 5.65 -6.56 -4.87
C VAL A 11 6.68 -7.69 -4.81
N MET A 12 7.88 -7.41 -4.31
CA MET A 12 8.97 -8.39 -4.19
C MET A 12 8.71 -9.53 -3.17
N PRO A 13 8.01 -9.35 -2.03
CA PRO A 13 7.63 -10.46 -1.16
C PRO A 13 6.65 -11.46 -1.79
N PRO A 14 5.52 -11.07 -2.42
CA PRO A 14 4.62 -12.04 -3.06
C PRO A 14 5.25 -12.74 -4.28
N ALA A 15 6.12 -12.05 -5.04
CA ALA A 15 6.84 -12.66 -6.15
C ALA A 15 7.85 -13.72 -5.69
N ALA A 16 8.50 -13.53 -4.54
CA ALA A 16 9.38 -14.53 -3.93
C ALA A 16 8.62 -15.78 -3.46
N VAL A 17 7.32 -15.64 -3.16
CA VAL A 17 6.47 -16.72 -2.67
C VAL A 17 5.75 -17.47 -3.81
N MET A 18 5.63 -16.90 -5.01
CA MET A 18 5.05 -17.60 -6.19
C MET A 18 5.75 -18.92 -6.54
N ASN A 19 6.99 -19.13 -6.08
CA ASN A 19 7.76 -20.35 -6.30
C ASN A 19 7.55 -21.42 -5.20
N LYS A 20 6.67 -21.16 -4.23
CA LYS A 20 6.35 -22.06 -3.11
C LYS A 20 4.84 -22.21 -2.96
N GLU A 21 4.45 -23.22 -2.18
CA GLU A 21 3.11 -23.78 -1.97
C GLU A 21 1.93 -22.78 -2.13
N ALA A 22 0.87 -23.19 -2.82
CA ALA A 22 -0.29 -22.37 -3.15
C ALA A 22 -0.94 -21.67 -1.94
N GLY A 23 -0.87 -22.29 -0.75
CA GLY A 23 -1.35 -21.70 0.50
C GLY A 23 -0.55 -20.46 0.93
N THR A 24 0.76 -20.43 0.68
CA THR A 24 1.61 -19.28 1.02
C THR A 24 1.32 -18.11 0.07
N ILE A 25 1.07 -18.36 -1.21
CA ILE A 25 0.73 -17.32 -2.20
C ILE A 25 -0.55 -16.57 -1.78
N MET A 26 -1.59 -17.31 -1.40
CA MET A 26 -2.88 -16.74 -0.99
C MET A 26 -2.75 -15.93 0.31
N LEU A 27 -1.97 -16.41 1.28
CA LEU A 27 -1.72 -15.68 2.53
C LEU A 27 -0.90 -14.41 2.29
N THR A 28 0.14 -14.47 1.45
CA THR A 28 1.00 -13.32 1.15
C THR A 28 0.23 -12.25 0.38
N GLY A 29 -0.58 -12.63 -0.61
CA GLY A 29 -1.46 -11.70 -1.33
C GLY A 29 -2.48 -11.01 -0.42
N LEU A 30 -3.06 -11.74 0.53
CA LEU A 30 -3.99 -11.16 1.51
C LEU A 30 -3.27 -10.22 2.51
N LEU A 31 -2.10 -10.61 3.03
CA LEU A 31 -1.29 -9.75 3.91
C LEU A 31 -0.86 -8.46 3.21
N THR A 32 -0.47 -8.58 1.94
CA THR A 32 -0.17 -7.45 1.07
C THR A 32 -1.41 -6.55 0.94
N LEU A 33 -2.58 -7.07 0.56
CA LEU A 33 -3.79 -6.23 0.49
C LEU A 33 -4.14 -5.59 1.85
N LEU A 34 -4.02 -6.32 2.96
CA LEU A 34 -4.30 -5.83 4.31
C LEU A 34 -3.33 -4.74 4.77
N GLY A 35 -2.06 -4.78 4.37
CA GLY A 35 -1.08 -3.71 4.65
C GLY A 35 -1.22 -2.53 3.69
N TRP A 36 -1.71 -2.76 2.46
CA TRP A 36 -1.85 -1.74 1.43
C TRP A 36 -3.03 -0.80 1.69
N VAL A 37 -4.19 -1.39 1.95
CA VAL A 37 -5.46 -0.68 2.12
C VAL A 37 -5.37 0.41 3.20
N PRO A 38 -4.86 0.16 4.43
CA PRO A 38 -4.75 1.21 5.44
C PRO A 38 -3.76 2.31 5.05
N GLY A 39 -2.70 1.99 4.29
CA GLY A 39 -1.74 2.99 3.79
C GLY A 39 -2.34 3.94 2.76
N VAL A 40 -3.09 3.40 1.79
CA VAL A 40 -3.79 4.21 0.77
C VAL A 40 -4.90 5.04 1.40
N VAL A 41 -5.64 4.47 2.35
CA VAL A 41 -6.69 5.20 3.08
C VAL A 41 -6.07 6.35 3.87
N ALA A 42 -4.96 6.14 4.58
CA ALA A 42 -4.27 7.20 5.30
C ALA A 42 -3.78 8.32 4.37
N ALA A 43 -3.20 7.98 3.22
CA ALA A 43 -2.76 8.95 2.23
C ALA A 43 -3.92 9.77 1.65
N LEU A 44 -5.03 9.12 1.29
CA LEU A 44 -6.24 9.79 0.80
C LEU A 44 -6.83 10.73 1.85
N VAL A 45 -6.90 10.31 3.11
CA VAL A 45 -7.39 11.15 4.21
C VAL A 45 -6.51 12.38 4.37
N MET A 46 -5.18 12.22 4.36
CA MET A 46 -4.24 13.32 4.52
C MET A 46 -4.35 14.34 3.38
N ILE A 47 -4.43 13.88 2.13
CA ILE A 47 -4.62 14.74 0.96
C ILE A 47 -5.96 15.47 1.03
N ASN A 48 -7.05 14.79 1.41
CA ASN A 48 -8.38 15.41 1.45
C ASN A 48 -8.48 16.49 2.55
N GLN A 49 -7.78 16.32 3.67
CA GLN A 49 -7.64 17.34 4.72
C GLN A 49 -6.83 18.55 4.22
N GLU A 50 -5.71 18.31 3.52
CA GLU A 50 -4.87 19.38 2.95
C GLU A 50 -5.65 20.21 1.91
N GLN A 51 -6.43 19.54 1.04
CA GLN A 51 -7.30 20.21 0.07
C GLN A 51 -8.36 21.08 0.75
N LYS A 52 -9.02 20.59 1.81
CA LYS A 52 -9.98 21.39 2.58
C LYS A 52 -9.35 22.63 3.22
N ALA A 53 -8.15 22.50 3.79
CA ALA A 53 -7.42 23.63 4.36
C ALA A 53 -7.07 24.67 3.29
N LYS A 54 -6.68 24.23 2.10
CA LYS A 54 -6.35 25.12 0.97
C LYS A 54 -7.58 25.84 0.40
N GLN A 55 -8.76 25.20 0.44
CA GLN A 55 -10.02 25.81 -0.01
C GLN A 55 -10.62 26.79 1.01
N ALA A 56 -10.36 26.61 2.31
CA ALA A 56 -10.85 27.52 3.36
C ALA A 56 -10.02 28.81 3.51
N GLY A 57 -8.85 28.88 2.87
CA GLY A 57 -7.97 30.06 2.84
C GLY A 57 -8.00 30.84 1.53
N ALA A 58 -8.93 30.53 0.62
CA ALA A 58 -9.13 31.21 -0.67
C ALA A 58 -10.42 32.05 -0.65
#